data_AF-A0A2E0FJW7-F1
#
_entry.id   AF-A0A2E0FJW7-F1
#
_cell.length_a   1.000
_cell.length_b   1.000
_cell.length_c   1.000
_cell.angle_alpha   90.00
_cell.angle_beta   90.00
_cell.angle_gamma   90.00
#
_symmetry.space_group_name_H-M   'P 1'
#
loop_
_entity.id
_entity.type
_entity.pdbx_description
1 polymer ?
#
loop_
_entity_poly.entity_id
_entity_poly.type
_entity_poly.pdbx_seq_one_letter_code
_entity_poly.pdbx_strand_id
1 'polypeptide(L)'
;MKEKINVSIDGRGYRKEVDEDLNSKAYGLFGSGVGKDFLQYLESITTNNIYPAGTGIETLAHAEGARWVVAVIKARCEKGRKQDG
;
A
#
# COMPACT_ATOMS: atom_id res chain seq x y z
N MET A 1 5.52 -14.99 27.52
CA MET A 1 5.44 -13.54 27.26
C MET A 1 4.44 -13.34 26.13
N LYS A 2 3.36 -12.56 26.29
CA LYS A 2 2.43 -12.28 25.18
C LYS A 2 3.16 -11.36 24.19
N GLU A 3 3.35 -11.82 22.96
CA GLU A 3 3.87 -10.97 21.89
C GLU A 3 2.95 -9.76 21.69
N LYS A 4 3.56 -8.57 21.60
CA LYS A 4 2.83 -7.34 21.37
C LYS A 4 2.41 -7.30 19.89
N ILE A 5 1.12 -7.51 19.64
CA ILE A 5 0.53 -7.34 18.31
C ILE A 5 0.52 -5.84 18.00
N ASN A 6 1.22 -5.44 16.94
CA ASN A 6 1.19 -4.07 16.45
C ASN A 6 0.12 -3.93 15.39
N VAL A 7 -0.62 -2.81 15.42
CA VAL A 7 -1.52 -2.44 14.33
C VAL A 7 -0.67 -2.02 13.14
N SER A 8 -0.88 -2.72 12.03
CA SER A 8 -0.16 -2.49 10.79
C SER A 8 -0.80 -1.39 9.94
N ILE A 9 -0.13 -1.00 8.86
CA ILE A 9 -0.59 0.04 7.93
C ILE A 9 -1.89 -0.31 7.20
N ASP A 10 -2.22 -1.61 7.12
CA ASP A 10 -3.47 -2.12 6.55
C ASP A 10 -4.57 -2.30 7.60
N GLY A 11 -4.34 -1.83 8.83
CA GLY A 11 -5.25 -1.91 9.96
C GLY A 11 -5.29 -3.26 10.67
N ARG A 12 -4.55 -4.27 10.19
CA ARG A 12 -4.55 -5.62 10.79
C ARG A 12 -3.48 -5.74 11.87
N GLY A 13 -3.70 -6.64 12.81
CA GLY A 13 -2.72 -6.99 13.82
C GLY A 13 -1.78 -8.07 13.31
N TYR A 14 -0.48 -7.78 13.26
CA TYR A 14 0.55 -8.77 12.95
C TYR A 14 1.57 -8.87 14.09
N ARG A 15 2.26 -10.02 14.14
CA ARG A 15 3.56 -10.10 14.80
C ARG A 15 4.57 -9.24 14.05
N LYS A 16 5.58 -8.75 14.76
CA LYS A 16 6.58 -7.83 14.21
C LYS A 16 7.27 -8.43 12.97
N GLU A 17 7.69 -9.68 13.05
CA GLU A 17 8.46 -10.36 12.00
C GLU A 17 7.63 -10.53 10.73
N VAL A 18 6.31 -10.76 10.88
CA VAL A 18 5.38 -10.86 9.74
C VAL A 18 5.20 -9.50 9.08
N ASP A 19 5.09 -8.43 9.87
CA ASP A 19 4.97 -7.07 9.34
C ASP A 19 6.24 -6.65 8.57
N GLU A 20 7.40 -6.99 9.10
CA GLU A 20 8.70 -6.72 8.47
C GLU A 20 8.87 -7.51 7.17
N ASP A 21 8.53 -8.80 7.16
CA ASP A 21 8.55 -9.63 5.97
C ASP A 21 7.60 -9.11 4.86
N LEU A 22 6.40 -8.63 5.22
CA LEU A 22 5.49 -7.98 4.26
C LEU A 22 6.08 -6.70 3.67
N ASN A 23 6.75 -5.87 4.48
CA ASN A 23 7.41 -4.66 4.02
C ASN A 23 8.57 -4.98 3.07
N SER A 24 9.42 -5.95 3.43
CA SER A 24 10.53 -6.42 2.60
C SER A 24 10.06 -6.96 1.25
N LYS A 25 9.01 -7.81 1.22
CA LYS A 25 8.43 -8.32 -0.03
C LYS A 25 7.91 -7.22 -0.93
N ALA A 26 7.21 -6.23 -0.37
CA ALA A 26 6.72 -5.10 -1.16
C ALA A 26 7.87 -4.28 -1.76
N TYR A 27 8.95 -4.05 -1.00
CA TYR A 27 10.13 -3.35 -1.51
C TYR A 27 10.87 -4.18 -2.58
N GLY A 28 11.02 -5.49 -2.38
CA GLY A 28 11.62 -6.37 -3.38
C GLY A 28 10.85 -6.42 -4.70
N LEU A 29 9.52 -6.31 -4.65
CA LEU A 29 8.67 -6.30 -5.85
C LEU A 29 8.57 -4.92 -6.51
N PHE A 30 8.40 -3.86 -5.72
CA PHE A 30 8.01 -2.53 -6.24
C PHE A 30 9.06 -1.43 -6.00
N GLY A 31 10.19 -1.75 -5.37
CA GLY A 31 11.22 -0.78 -5.00
C GLY A 31 12.06 -0.29 -6.19
N SER A 32 12.12 -1.07 -7.27
CA SER A 32 12.94 -0.74 -8.44
C SER A 32 12.43 -1.39 -9.74
N GLY A 33 13.03 -1.00 -10.87
CA GLY A 33 12.78 -1.58 -12.19
C GLY A 33 11.32 -1.59 -12.61
N VAL A 34 10.93 -2.65 -13.34
CA VAL A 34 9.58 -2.80 -13.90
C VAL A 34 8.47 -2.77 -12.86
N GLY A 35 8.73 -3.27 -11.65
CA GLY A 35 7.74 -3.26 -10.58
C GLY A 35 7.43 -1.83 -10.11
N LYS A 36 8.47 -1.00 -9.95
CA LYS A 36 8.30 0.42 -9.62
C LYS A 36 7.47 1.15 -10.68
N ASP A 37 7.78 0.92 -11.96
CA ASP A 37 7.07 1.56 -13.07
C ASP A 37 5.60 1.10 -13.11
N PHE A 38 5.34 -0.18 -12.84
CA PHE A 38 3.97 -0.69 -12.76
C PHE A 38 3.20 -0.12 -11.56
N LEU A 39 3.85 0.06 -10.40
CA LEU A 39 3.21 0.72 -9.26
C LEU A 39 2.87 2.18 -9.57
N GLN A 40 3.72 2.91 -10.30
CA GLN A 40 3.41 4.26 -10.77
C GLN A 40 2.20 4.29 -11.71
N TYR A 41 2.06 3.30 -12.59
CA TYR A 41 0.85 3.14 -13.40
C TYR A 41 -0.38 2.90 -12.52
N LEU A 42 -0.31 2.02 -11.52
CA LEU A 42 -1.43 1.81 -10.59
C LEU A 42 -1.81 3.10 -9.84
N GLU A 43 -0.84 3.91 -9.43
CA GLU A 43 -1.09 5.22 -8.83
C GLU A 43 -1.83 6.17 -9.78
N SER A 44 -1.48 6.14 -11.07
CA SER A 44 -2.09 7.00 -12.09
C SER A 44 -3.59 6.73 -12.26
N ILE A 45 -4.00 5.46 -12.26
CA ILE A 45 -5.39 5.04 -12.46
C ILE A 45 -6.21 5.00 -11.16
N THR A 46 -5.59 5.22 -10.00
CA THR A 46 -6.25 5.18 -8.68
C THR A 46 -6.09 6.50 -7.92
N THR A 47 -4.97 6.68 -7.23
CA THR A 47 -4.67 7.82 -6.34
C THR A 47 -4.76 9.15 -7.07
N ASN A 48 -4.22 9.20 -8.28
CA ASN A 48 -4.15 10.43 -9.07
C ASN A 48 -5.36 10.60 -10.01
N ASN A 49 -6.30 9.67 -10.01
CA ASN A 49 -7.48 9.76 -10.85
C ASN A 49 -8.48 10.78 -10.29
N ILE A 50 -9.00 11.65 -11.16
CA ILE A 50 -9.93 12.73 -10.82
C ILE A 50 -11.35 12.32 -11.24
N TYR A 51 -12.29 12.41 -10.31
CA TYR A 51 -13.70 12.13 -10.57
C TYR A 51 -14.49 13.43 -10.79
N PRO A 52 -15.35 13.53 -11.82
CA PRO A 52 -16.16 14.71 -12.08
C PRO A 52 -17.14 15.05 -10.95
N ALA A 53 -17.57 16.32 -10.90
CA ALA A 53 -18.67 16.73 -10.05
C ALA A 53 -19.94 15.93 -10.38
N GLY A 54 -20.68 15.52 -9.34
CA GLY A 54 -21.89 14.70 -9.50
C GLY A 54 -21.61 13.19 -9.63
N THR A 55 -20.35 12.74 -9.51
CA THR A 55 -20.05 11.30 -9.43
C THR A 55 -20.78 10.69 -8.23
N GLY A 56 -21.48 9.57 -8.48
CA GLY A 56 -22.26 8.87 -7.45
C GLY A 56 -21.39 8.34 -6.31
N ILE A 57 -21.97 8.28 -5.12
CA ILE A 57 -21.25 7.89 -3.90
C ILE A 57 -20.68 6.47 -3.97
N GLU A 58 -21.39 5.52 -4.59
CA GLU A 58 -20.92 4.15 -4.78
C GLU A 58 -19.65 4.08 -5.64
N THR A 59 -19.62 4.87 -6.72
CA THR A 59 -18.43 4.98 -7.58
C THR A 59 -17.26 5.59 -6.82
N LEU A 60 -17.50 6.62 -6.01
CA LEU A 60 -16.47 7.23 -5.18
C LEU A 60 -15.96 6.27 -4.09
N ALA A 61 -16.85 5.48 -3.47
CA ALA A 61 -16.49 4.49 -2.48
C ALA A 61 -15.61 3.37 -3.09
N HIS A 62 -15.98 2.90 -4.28
CA HIS A 62 -15.16 1.93 -5.01
C HIS A 62 -13.77 2.50 -5.36
N ALA A 63 -13.74 3.74 -5.85
CA ALA A 63 -12.50 4.46 -6.15
C ALA A 63 -11.61 4.58 -4.91
N GLU A 64 -12.18 4.90 -3.76
CA GLU A 64 -11.44 5.05 -2.52
C GLU A 64 -10.87 3.72 -2.01
N GLY A 65 -11.61 2.61 -2.19
CA GLY A 65 -11.07 1.27 -1.95
C GLY A 65 -9.83 0.97 -2.78
N ALA A 66 -9.84 1.32 -4.07
CA ALA A 66 -8.68 1.15 -4.95
C ALA A 66 -7.50 2.04 -4.51
N ARG A 67 -7.75 3.30 -4.14
CA ARG A 67 -6.72 4.21 -3.61
C ARG A 67 -6.09 3.66 -2.34
N TRP A 68 -6.90 3.14 -1.42
CA TRP A 68 -6.43 2.57 -0.17
C TRP A 68 -5.48 1.39 -0.40
N VAL A 69 -5.82 0.48 -1.32
CA VAL A 69 -4.95 -0.67 -1.66
C VAL A 69 -3.60 -0.20 -2.18
N VAL A 70 -3.58 0.74 -3.13
CA VAL A 70 -2.32 1.27 -3.68
C VAL A 70 -1.52 2.02 -2.62
N ALA A 71 -2.17 2.79 -1.75
CA ALA A 71 -1.52 3.47 -0.63
C ALA A 71 -0.86 2.49 0.35
N VAL A 72 -1.50 1.36 0.65
CA VAL A 72 -0.92 0.28 1.47
C VAL A 72 0.34 -0.28 0.80
N ILE A 73 0.31 -0.59 -0.50
CA ILE A 73 1.48 -1.10 -1.23
C ILE A 73 2.65 -0.12 -1.15
N LYS A 74 2.40 1.17 -1.42
CA LYS A 74 3.42 2.22 -1.33
C LYS A 74 4.01 2.33 0.07
N ALA A 75 3.16 2.32 1.11
CA ALA A 75 3.61 2.41 2.48
C ALA A 75 4.39 1.17 2.93
N ARG A 76 4.04 -0.05 2.46
CA ARG A 76 4.86 -1.26 2.65
C ARG A 76 6.23 -1.10 1.99
N CYS A 77 6.26 -0.67 0.74
CA CYS A 77 7.49 -0.46 -0.04
C CYS A 77 8.43 0.53 0.67
N GLU A 78 7.91 1.66 1.12
CA GLU A 78 8.69 2.67 1.84
C GLU A 78 9.20 2.16 3.20
N LYS A 79 8.41 1.35 3.92
CA LYS A 79 8.88 0.71 5.15
C LYS A 79 9.97 -0.32 4.86
N GLY A 80 9.85 -1.12 3.81
CA GLY A 80 10.86 -2.10 3.41
C GLY A 80 12.17 -1.42 3.00
N ARG A 81 12.10 -0.31 2.25
CA ARG A 81 13.26 0.52 1.91
C ARG A 81 14.02 1.01 3.14
N LYS A 82 13.32 1.38 4.21
CA LYS A 82 13.93 1.81 5.50
C LYS A 82 14.45 0.66 6.36
N GLN A 83 14.12 -0.58 6.03
CA GLN A 83 14.65 -1.77 6.71
C GLN A 83 15.96 -2.25 6.07
N ASP A 84 16.11 -2.02 4.76
CA ASP A 84 17.27 -2.43 3.96
C ASP A 84 18.47 -1.47 4.08
N GLY A 85 18.23 -0.21 4.47
CA GLY A 85 19.25 0.82 4.69
C GLY A 85 19.37 1.24 6.14
#